data_AF-A0A6G3ZDU7-F1
#
_entry.id   AF-A0A6G3ZDU7-F1
#
_cell.length_a   1.000
_cell.length_b   1.000
_cell.length_c   1.000
_cell.angle_alpha   90.00
_cell.angle_beta   90.00
_cell.angle_gamma   90.00
#
_symmetry.space_group_name_H-M   'P 1'
#
loop_
_entity.id
_entity.type
_entity.pdbx_description
1 polymer ?
#
loop_
_entity_poly.entity_id
_entity_poly.type
_entity_poly.pdbx_seq_one_letter_code
_entity_poly.pdbx_strand_id
1 'polypeptide(L)'
;MEPLEINIPLKSSVFPPNHSQLKIKRTTLFIAPEGGNSKEVNVLLKFMPDGSTAQMDGGVIRSQEGLISKLKGNGDGWDIFMNKVPYGIWNLKLRDENDVNSFSEVKQLLKDQKIKDILLMITYQGKAPAWNI
;
A
#
# COMPACT_ATOMS: atom_id res chain seq x y z
N MET A 1 20.02 -13.30 2.52
CA MET A 1 18.98 -13.26 1.46
C MET A 1 18.33 -11.89 1.48
N GLU A 2 18.11 -11.27 0.32
CA GLU A 2 17.56 -9.90 0.23
C GLU A 2 16.04 -9.86 0.49
N PRO A 3 15.50 -8.81 1.12
CA PRO A 3 14.06 -8.66 1.33
C PRO A 3 13.32 -8.50 0.00
N LEU A 4 12.08 -8.98 -0.08
CA LEU A 4 11.20 -8.62 -1.19
C LEU A 4 10.57 -7.25 -0.89
N GLU A 5 11.14 -6.22 -1.50
CA GLU A 5 10.85 -4.81 -1.23
C GLU A 5 10.70 -4.06 -2.55
N ILE A 6 9.66 -3.24 -2.66
CA ILE A 6 9.46 -2.34 -3.80
C ILE A 6 9.26 -0.91 -3.31
N ASN A 7 9.97 0.02 -3.95
CA ASN A 7 9.77 1.46 -3.78
C ASN A 7 8.93 1.98 -4.94
N ILE A 8 7.84 2.65 -4.61
CA ILE A 8 6.86 3.19 -5.55
C ILE A 8 6.85 4.71 -5.38
N PRO A 9 7.64 5.45 -6.19
CA PRO A 9 7.63 6.90 -6.16
C PRO A 9 6.37 7.44 -6.84
N LEU A 10 5.58 8.24 -6.11
CA LEU A 10 4.44 8.98 -6.64
C LEU A 10 4.78 10.47 -6.66
N LYS A 11 4.91 11.05 -7.85
CA LYS A 11 5.15 12.49 -8.04
C LYS A 11 3.83 13.25 -7.97
N SER A 12 3.83 14.48 -7.46
CA SER A 12 2.64 15.33 -7.45
C SER A 12 2.04 15.54 -8.86
N SER A 13 2.87 15.51 -9.90
CA SER A 13 2.47 15.68 -11.30
C SER A 13 1.58 14.58 -11.88
N VAL A 14 1.46 13.42 -11.21
CA VAL A 14 0.54 12.35 -11.65
C VAL A 14 -0.88 12.57 -11.12
N PHE A 15 -1.06 13.54 -10.24
CA PHE A 15 -2.37 13.94 -9.72
C PHE A 15 -2.93 15.10 -10.56
N PRO A 16 -4.26 15.23 -10.66
CA PRO A 16 -4.86 16.29 -11.46
C PRO A 16 -4.42 17.69 -11.00
N PRO A 17 -3.96 18.58 -11.90
CA PRO A 17 -3.22 19.80 -11.56
C PRO A 17 -4.05 20.85 -10.79
N ASN A 18 -5.38 20.78 -10.90
CA ASN A 18 -6.28 21.80 -10.38
C ASN A 18 -6.82 21.49 -8.97
N HIS A 19 -6.34 20.43 -8.31
CA HIS A 19 -6.80 20.07 -6.98
C HIS A 19 -5.81 20.55 -5.93
N SER A 20 -6.30 21.36 -5.00
CA SER A 20 -5.56 21.74 -3.80
C SER A 20 -5.86 20.78 -2.65
N GLN A 21 -4.98 20.77 -1.63
CA GLN A 21 -5.22 20.08 -0.36
C GLN A 21 -5.50 18.57 -0.52
N LEU A 22 -4.76 17.89 -1.41
CA LEU A 22 -4.86 16.45 -1.59
C LEU A 22 -4.56 15.73 -0.26
N LYS A 23 -5.48 14.86 0.14
CA LYS A 23 -5.42 14.10 1.39
C LYS A 23 -5.80 12.65 1.14
N ILE A 24 -4.95 11.73 1.56
CA ILE A 24 -5.25 10.29 1.59
C ILE A 24 -6.49 10.07 2.46
N LYS A 25 -7.42 9.28 1.94
CA LYS A 25 -8.62 8.82 2.65
C LYS A 25 -8.64 7.34 2.91
N ARG A 26 -8.02 6.56 2.03
CA ARG A 26 -7.95 5.12 2.19
C ARG A 26 -6.73 4.58 1.51
N THR A 27 -6.14 3.60 2.15
CA THR A 27 -5.12 2.72 1.57
C THR A 27 -5.73 1.32 1.55
N THR A 28 -5.57 0.63 0.43
CA THR A 28 -6.09 -0.73 0.25
C THR A 28 -5.10 -1.51 -0.61
N LEU A 29 -4.87 -2.78 -0.28
CA LEU A 29 -4.02 -3.65 -1.06
C LEU A 29 -4.80 -4.89 -1.45
N PHE A 30 -4.74 -5.21 -2.73
CA PHE A 30 -5.23 -6.48 -3.27
C PHE A 30 -4.03 -7.34 -3.68
N ILE A 31 -4.12 -8.62 -3.35
CA ILE A 31 -3.21 -9.68 -3.75
C ILE A 31 -4.05 -10.64 -4.57
N ALA A 32 -3.81 -10.66 -5.88
CA ALA A 32 -4.55 -11.49 -6.81
C ALA A 32 -3.81 -12.82 -6.98
N PRO A 33 -4.38 -13.93 -6.48
CA PRO A 33 -3.78 -15.25 -6.64
C PRO A 33 -4.03 -15.83 -8.02
N GLU A 34 -3.20 -16.78 -8.42
CA GLU A 34 -3.53 -17.68 -9.53
C GLU A 34 -4.64 -18.67 -9.14
N GLY A 35 -5.70 -18.75 -9.95
CA GLY A 35 -6.75 -19.76 -9.76
C GLY A 35 -7.73 -19.46 -8.62
N GLY A 36 -7.77 -18.22 -8.12
CA GLY A 36 -8.81 -17.75 -7.18
C GLY A 36 -8.63 -18.16 -5.72
N ASN A 37 -7.63 -19.00 -5.39
CA ASN A 37 -7.33 -19.36 -4.01
C ASN A 37 -6.38 -18.34 -3.39
N SER A 38 -6.87 -17.46 -2.50
CA SER A 38 -5.99 -16.49 -1.84
C SER A 38 -4.98 -17.21 -0.97
N LYS A 39 -3.71 -16.89 -1.18
CA LYS A 39 -2.65 -17.14 -0.21
C LYS A 39 -2.48 -15.86 0.58
N GLU A 40 -2.55 -16.00 1.91
CA GLU A 40 -2.36 -14.85 2.78
C GLU A 40 -0.88 -14.59 2.97
N VAL A 41 -0.52 -13.31 3.01
CA VAL A 41 0.86 -12.88 3.24
C VAL A 41 0.84 -11.75 4.26
N ASN A 42 1.96 -11.59 4.93
CA ASN A 42 2.19 -10.45 5.79
C ASN A 42 2.75 -9.30 4.95
N VAL A 43 2.27 -8.08 5.17
CA VAL A 43 2.65 -6.89 4.42
C VAL A 43 3.11 -5.81 5.37
N LEU A 44 4.30 -5.29 5.13
CA LEU A 44 4.80 -4.08 5.77
C LEU A 44 4.75 -2.96 4.75
N LEU A 45 3.92 -1.95 5.02
CA LEU A 45 3.78 -0.76 4.19
C LEU A 45 4.35 0.45 4.93
N LYS A 46 5.27 1.16 4.29
CA LYS A 46 5.82 2.42 4.79
C LYS A 46 5.57 3.53 3.79
N PHE A 47 5.47 4.76 4.28
CA PHE A 47 5.25 5.93 3.43
C PHE A 47 6.08 7.11 3.91
N MET A 48 6.83 7.71 3.00
CA MET A 48 7.53 8.98 3.21
C MET A 48 6.88 10.05 2.32
N PRO A 49 6.04 10.94 2.88
CA PRO A 49 5.42 12.01 2.12
C PRO A 49 6.48 12.94 1.53
N ASP A 50 6.18 13.46 0.34
CA ASP A 50 7.06 14.45 -0.26
C ASP A 50 7.18 15.71 0.62
N GLY A 51 8.40 16.23 0.75
CA GLY A 51 8.72 17.34 1.66
C GLY A 51 8.71 16.98 3.16
N SER A 52 8.53 15.71 3.54
CA SER A 52 8.65 15.24 4.92
C SER A 52 10.00 14.59 5.19
N THR A 53 10.50 14.71 6.42
CA THR A 53 11.68 13.99 6.92
C THR A 53 11.30 12.75 7.75
N ALA A 54 10.01 12.53 8.01
CA ALA A 54 9.53 11.45 8.84
C ALA A 54 8.88 10.35 7.98
N GLN A 55 9.47 9.16 7.99
CA GLN A 55 8.86 7.97 7.42
C GLN A 55 7.78 7.44 8.37
N MET A 56 6.59 7.18 7.84
CA MET A 56 5.50 6.53 8.55
C MET A 56 5.56 5.02 8.32
N ASP A 57 5.43 4.25 9.40
CA ASP A 57 5.45 2.79 9.39
C ASP A 57 4.08 2.23 9.77
N GLY A 58 3.37 1.67 8.78
CA GLY A 58 2.01 1.14 8.95
C GLY A 58 1.93 -0.19 9.69
N GLY A 59 3.07 -0.71 10.17
CA GLY A 59 3.18 -2.01 10.80
C GLY A 59 3.08 -3.17 9.80
N VAL A 60 3.28 -4.38 10.34
CA VAL A 60 3.08 -5.61 9.58
C VAL A 60 1.62 -6.02 9.71
N ILE A 61 0.94 -6.16 8.58
CA ILE A 61 -0.47 -6.50 8.49
C ILE A 61 -0.65 -7.73 7.63
N ARG A 62 -1.44 -8.69 8.12
CA ARG A 62 -1.78 -9.89 7.38
C ARG A 62 -2.95 -9.62 6.42
N SER A 63 -2.83 -10.06 5.17
CA SER A 63 -3.97 -10.08 4.26
C SER A 63 -5.04 -11.07 4.73
N GLN A 64 -6.28 -10.81 4.33
CA GLN A 64 -7.40 -11.72 4.52
C GLN A 64 -8.18 -11.79 3.22
N GLU A 65 -8.36 -12.99 2.68
CA GLU A 65 -8.95 -13.22 1.35
C GLU A 65 -8.18 -12.45 0.26
N GLY A 66 -6.86 -12.32 0.40
CA GLY A 66 -6.02 -11.54 -0.51
C GLY A 66 -6.27 -10.03 -0.45
N LEU A 67 -6.91 -9.51 0.60
CA LEU A 67 -7.22 -8.09 0.75
C LEU A 67 -6.69 -7.56 2.08
N ILE A 68 -6.11 -6.35 2.06
CA ILE A 68 -5.90 -5.53 3.26
C ILE A 68 -6.71 -4.25 3.10
N SER A 69 -7.72 -4.08 3.96
CA SER A 69 -8.59 -2.91 3.93
C SER A 69 -9.21 -2.63 5.28
N LYS A 70 -9.37 -1.36 5.61
CA LYS A 70 -10.24 -0.92 6.71
C LYS A 70 -11.67 -1.44 6.60
N LEU A 71 -12.19 -1.58 5.38
CA LEU A 71 -13.55 -2.10 5.17
C LEU A 71 -13.69 -3.56 5.60
N LYS A 72 -12.59 -4.31 5.62
CA LYS A 72 -12.52 -5.70 6.11
C LYS A 72 -12.05 -5.78 7.58
N GLY A 73 -11.69 -4.67 8.21
CA GLY A 73 -11.21 -4.62 9.59
C GLY A 73 -9.78 -5.13 9.80
N ASN A 74 -9.03 -5.43 8.73
CA ASN A 74 -7.64 -5.88 8.83
C ASN A 74 -6.63 -4.80 8.39
N GLY A 75 -7.04 -3.55 8.18
CA GLY A 75 -6.20 -2.47 7.66
C GLY A 75 -5.90 -1.33 8.64
N ASP A 76 -6.16 -1.51 9.93
CA ASP A 76 -6.15 -0.41 10.92
C ASP A 76 -4.75 0.20 11.18
N GLY A 77 -3.67 -0.55 10.92
CA GLY A 77 -2.32 0.01 10.99
C GLY A 77 -2.05 1.11 9.93
N TRP A 78 -2.88 1.18 8.88
CA TRP A 78 -2.73 2.16 7.80
C TRP A 78 -3.44 3.49 8.06
N ASP A 79 -4.08 3.67 9.21
CA ASP A 79 -4.66 4.92 9.71
C ASP A 79 -3.66 6.07 9.72
N ILE A 80 -2.40 5.75 9.99
CA ILE A 80 -1.33 6.73 10.11
C ILE A 80 -1.10 7.50 8.80
N PHE A 81 -1.45 6.90 7.65
CA PHE A 81 -1.34 7.52 6.33
C PHE A 81 -2.53 8.46 6.04
N MET A 82 -3.63 8.32 6.77
CA MET A 82 -4.84 9.11 6.56
C MET A 82 -4.57 10.60 6.74
N ASN A 83 -5.18 11.42 5.88
CA ASN A 83 -5.03 12.88 5.82
C ASN A 83 -3.62 13.40 5.47
N LYS A 84 -2.68 12.53 5.11
CA LYS A 84 -1.38 12.93 4.54
C LYS A 84 -1.52 13.22 3.04
N VAL A 85 -0.55 13.91 2.46
CA VAL A 85 -0.47 14.08 1.00
C VAL A 85 -0.26 12.70 0.34
N PRO A 86 -0.84 12.41 -0.85
CA PRO A 86 -0.75 11.08 -1.47
C PRO A 86 0.55 10.84 -2.26
N TYR A 87 1.32 11.90 -2.53
CA TYR A 87 2.59 11.85 -3.25
C TYR A 87 3.79 11.79 -2.29
N GLY A 88 4.87 11.15 -2.74
CA GLY A 88 6.02 10.75 -1.93
C GLY A 88 6.52 9.37 -2.33
N ILE A 89 7.18 8.67 -1.41
CA ILE A 89 7.72 7.33 -1.63
C ILE A 89 6.95 6.32 -0.79
N TRP A 90 6.22 5.43 -1.46
CA TRP A 90 5.61 4.26 -0.83
C TRP A 90 6.59 3.09 -0.90
N ASN A 91 6.70 2.36 0.20
CA ASN A 91 7.59 1.21 0.31
C ASN A 91 6.75 0.01 0.76
N LEU A 92 6.63 -0.99 -0.10
CA LEU A 92 5.86 -2.21 0.15
C LEU A 92 6.83 -3.37 0.32
N LYS A 93 6.68 -4.10 1.41
CA LYS A 93 7.43 -5.33 1.71
C LYS A 93 6.45 -6.46 1.95
N LEU A 94 6.65 -7.59 1.30
CA LEU A 94 5.95 -8.82 1.64
C LEU A 94 6.81 -9.64 2.60
N ARG A 95 6.18 -10.32 3.55
CA ARG A 95 6.78 -11.17 4.57
C ARG A 95 6.05 -12.51 4.59
N ASP A 96 6.75 -13.54 5.05
CA ASP A 96 6.17 -14.87 5.20
C ASP A 96 5.04 -14.87 6.22
N GLU A 97 4.10 -15.81 6.07
CA GLU A 97 2.89 -15.90 6.89
C GLU A 97 3.23 -16.18 8.36
N ASN A 98 4.14 -17.13 8.58
CA ASN A 98 4.47 -17.66 9.90
C ASN A 98 5.71 -16.99 10.54
N ASP A 99 6.47 -16.21 9.77
CA ASP A 99 7.64 -15.47 10.26
C ASP A 99 7.77 -14.12 9.54
N VAL A 100 7.44 -13.05 10.26
CA VAL A 100 7.50 -11.67 9.73
C VAL A 100 8.92 -11.19 9.43
N ASN A 101 9.96 -11.89 9.87
CA ASN A 101 11.35 -11.62 9.56
C ASN A 101 11.86 -12.42 8.35
N SER A 102 11.12 -13.44 7.90
CA SER A 102 11.43 -14.25 6.73
C SER A 102 10.68 -13.79 5.47
N PHE A 103 11.18 -14.24 4.31
CA PHE A 103 10.68 -13.93 2.97
C PHE A 103 10.72 -15.13 2.02
N SER A 104 11.02 -16.32 2.54
CA SER A 104 11.32 -17.50 1.73
C SER A 104 10.05 -18.06 1.08
N GLU A 105 8.98 -18.16 1.87
CA GLU A 105 7.68 -18.64 1.41
C GLU A 105 7.08 -17.68 0.37
N VAL A 106 7.05 -16.38 0.68
CA VAL A 106 6.44 -15.41 -0.24
C VAL A 106 7.22 -15.28 -1.55
N LYS A 107 8.55 -15.43 -1.51
CA LYS A 107 9.37 -15.53 -2.73
C LYS A 107 9.01 -16.75 -3.55
N GLN A 108 8.77 -17.89 -2.91
CA GLN A 108 8.37 -19.10 -3.62
C GLN A 108 6.99 -18.91 -4.26
N LEU A 109 6.04 -18.29 -3.56
CA LEU A 109 4.72 -17.96 -4.11
C LEU A 109 4.81 -17.08 -5.36
N LEU A 110 5.71 -16.10 -5.40
CA LEU A 110 5.92 -15.25 -6.57
C LEU A 110 6.62 -15.99 -7.71
N LYS A 111 7.64 -16.80 -7.40
CA LYS A 111 8.34 -17.63 -8.40
C LYS A 111 7.41 -18.62 -9.08
N ASP A 112 6.54 -19.25 -8.29
CA ASP A 112 5.56 -20.23 -8.75
C ASP A 112 4.30 -19.57 -9.34
N GLN A 113 4.31 -18.24 -9.50
CA GLN A 113 3.21 -17.43 -10.01
C GLN A 113 1.88 -17.61 -9.26
N LYS A 114 1.94 -18.06 -7.99
CA LYS A 114 0.78 -18.21 -7.11
C LYS A 114 0.23 -16.86 -6.66
N ILE A 115 1.06 -15.82 -6.66
CA ILE A 115 0.63 -14.42 -6.62
C ILE A 115 0.92 -13.85 -8.01
N LYS A 116 -0.14 -13.47 -8.75
CA LYS A 116 -0.02 -12.92 -10.10
C LYS A 116 0.14 -11.41 -10.08
N ASP A 117 -0.75 -10.74 -9.36
CA ASP A 117 -0.79 -9.28 -9.32
C ASP A 117 -0.92 -8.79 -7.88
N ILE A 118 -0.32 -7.63 -7.64
CA ILE A 118 -0.46 -6.89 -6.39
C ILE A 118 -0.88 -5.46 -6.75
N LEU A 119 -2.03 -5.02 -6.24
CA LEU A 119 -2.56 -3.69 -6.50
C LEU A 119 -2.62 -2.90 -5.19
N LEU A 120 -1.76 -1.90 -5.06
CA LEU A 120 -1.85 -0.88 -4.01
C LEU A 120 -2.74 0.26 -4.50
N MET A 121 -3.90 0.43 -3.87
CA MET A 121 -4.87 1.47 -4.17
C MET A 121 -4.83 2.57 -3.11
N ILE A 122 -4.49 3.79 -3.55
CA ILE A 122 -4.51 4.99 -2.72
C ILE A 122 -5.72 5.84 -3.11
N THR A 123 -6.76 5.80 -2.27
CA THR A 123 -7.92 6.71 -2.42
C THR A 123 -7.59 8.03 -1.75
N TYR A 124 -7.75 9.13 -2.48
CA TYR A 124 -7.52 10.48 -1.98
C TYR A 124 -8.75 11.36 -2.22
N GLN A 125 -8.83 12.45 -1.47
CA GLN A 125 -9.73 13.56 -1.76
C GLN A 125 -8.92 14.83 -1.99
N GLY A 126 -9.51 15.78 -2.70
CA GLY A 126 -8.95 17.12 -2.90
C GLY A 126 -10.06 18.15 -2.98
N LYS A 127 -9.66 19.43 -2.99
CA LYS A 127 -10.57 20.55 -3.24
C LYS A 127 -10.31 21.07 -4.65
N ALA A 128 -11.32 21.00 -5.51
CA ALA A 128 -11.32 21.70 -6.79
C ALA A 128 -11.17 23.22 -6.55
N PRO A 129 -10.65 23.99 -7.51
CA PRO A 129 -10.57 25.43 -7.34
C PRO A 129 -11.99 26.01 -7.21
N ALA A 130 -12.13 27.22 -6.66
CA ALA A 130 -13.37 27.94 -6.85
C ALA A 130 -13.51 28.21 -8.36
N TRP A 131 -14.58 27.69 -8.97
CA TRP A 131 -14.93 28.11 -10.31
C TRP A 131 -15.65 29.43 -10.12
N ASN A 132 -15.07 30.52 -10.61
CA ASN A 132 -15.80 31.78 -10.65
C ASN A 132 -16.98 31.57 -11.60
N ILE A 133 -18.18 31.42 -11.04
CA ILE A 133 -19.45 31.50 -11.77
C ILE A 133 -19.86 32.97 -11.81
#